data_AF-A0A7S4DQ71-F1
#
_entry.id   AF-A0A7S4DQ71-F1
#
_cell.length_a   1.000
_cell.length_b   1.000
_cell.length_c   1.000
_cell.angle_alpha   90.00
_cell.angle_beta   90.00
_cell.angle_gamma   90.00
#
_symmetry.space_group_name_H-M   'P 1'
#
loop_
_entity.id
_entity.type
_entity.pdbx_description
1 polymer ?
#
loop_
_entity_poly.entity_id
_entity_poly.type
_entity_poly.pdbx_seq_one_letter_code
_entity_poly.pdbx_strand_id
1 'polypeptide(L)'
;SMGPTDHTAKASEESEGHETSQISFDESVTGKIRFWKDAPHITLYIDDYTVMEEVMDLTTLRRGDHCIVGLNPVRKLCGCCDALVFRLASLEILRLYHHFIMFDDVASISDDGVPLNKDGEPARICEYSNTPIGALQLAARVGFRRFLNDPAPFQQLTLHDYQDGRAAFGIFRVIQDINEAQRERIVNEAQELMEDFKPYDIFFRNCEHAAFGLDAGTKRWVSPQVPFLIYNLARLFVQLLGCLLLFGIKGLKETGSGEASLSMSLSIFLYHLCSTVPVALQVLISLVRATVLLTEQKGRLGELTYFFLLTKEVARAVKSPTRHHCVPLVYTACT
;
A
#
# COMPACT_ATOMS: atom_id res chain seq x y z
N SER A 1 -30.41 53.97 -47.21
CA SER A 1 -29.99 52.56 -47.13
C SER A 1 -29.35 52.35 -45.77
N MET A 2 -30.15 51.99 -44.77
CA MET A 2 -29.70 51.60 -43.43
C MET A 2 -30.51 50.35 -43.09
N GLY A 3 -29.82 49.21 -43.04
CA GLY A 3 -30.37 47.91 -42.66
C GLY A 3 -30.16 47.63 -41.17
N PRO A 4 -30.95 46.74 -40.56
CA PRO A 4 -31.13 46.66 -39.12
C PRO A 4 -30.17 45.69 -38.43
N THR A 5 -30.00 45.95 -37.14
CA THR A 5 -29.44 45.08 -36.10
C THR A 5 -30.36 43.91 -35.78
N ASP A 6 -29.82 42.68 -35.71
CA ASP A 6 -30.00 41.77 -34.57
C ASP A 6 -29.21 40.47 -34.78
N HIS A 7 -28.67 39.90 -33.69
CA HIS A 7 -28.72 38.47 -33.32
C HIS A 7 -27.72 38.16 -32.19
N THR A 8 -28.26 38.20 -30.96
CA THR A 8 -28.12 37.19 -29.89
C THR A 8 -26.98 36.18 -29.97
N ALA A 9 -25.99 36.34 -29.09
CA ALA A 9 -25.12 35.27 -28.62
C ALA A 9 -25.69 34.66 -27.33
N LYS A 10 -26.09 33.39 -27.37
CA LYS A 10 -26.28 32.53 -26.20
C LYS A 10 -25.18 31.47 -26.24
N ALA A 11 -24.28 31.53 -25.28
CA ALA A 11 -23.30 30.49 -24.99
C ALA A 11 -23.50 30.06 -23.54
N SER A 12 -23.88 28.80 -23.32
CA SER A 12 -23.56 28.00 -22.13
C SER A 12 -24.41 26.72 -22.15
N GLU A 13 -23.77 25.57 -22.33
CA GLU A 13 -23.94 24.36 -21.51
C GLU A 13 -23.08 23.24 -22.12
N GLU A 14 -21.84 23.15 -21.65
CA GLU A 14 -21.06 21.91 -21.75
C GLU A 14 -21.67 20.91 -20.77
N SER A 15 -22.36 19.91 -21.33
CA SER A 15 -22.85 18.74 -20.62
C SER A 15 -21.78 17.65 -20.75
N GLU A 16 -20.95 17.46 -19.72
CA GLU A 16 -20.05 16.32 -19.61
C GLU A 16 -20.83 14.99 -19.65
N GLY A 17 -20.62 14.23 -20.74
CA GLY A 17 -21.24 12.94 -20.95
C GLY A 17 -20.58 11.84 -20.12
N HIS A 18 -21.19 11.49 -18.99
CA HIS A 18 -20.87 10.25 -18.28
C HIS A 18 -21.57 9.04 -18.92
N GLU A 19 -20.80 8.16 -19.56
CA GLU A 19 -21.28 6.86 -20.02
C GLU A 19 -21.71 5.99 -18.83
N THR A 20 -23.00 5.62 -18.80
CA THR A 20 -23.54 4.66 -17.83
C THR A 20 -24.03 3.42 -18.58
N SER A 21 -23.43 2.26 -18.33
CA SER A 21 -23.94 0.98 -18.83
C SER A 21 -24.87 0.36 -17.79
N GLN A 22 -26.11 0.08 -18.19
CA GLN A 22 -27.14 -0.49 -17.32
C GLN A 22 -27.12 -2.02 -17.46
N ILE A 23 -26.92 -2.75 -16.35
CA ILE A 23 -27.04 -4.22 -16.30
C ILE A 23 -28.28 -4.52 -15.45
N SER A 24 -29.27 -5.23 -16.01
CA SER A 24 -30.49 -5.59 -15.27
C SER A 24 -30.23 -6.78 -14.35
N PHE A 25 -30.32 -6.55 -13.05
CA PHE A 25 -30.59 -7.59 -12.07
C PHE A 25 -32.11 -7.62 -11.80
N ASP A 26 -32.61 -8.67 -11.15
CA ASP A 26 -34.03 -8.91 -10.79
C ASP A 26 -34.79 -7.60 -10.47
N GLU A 27 -36.02 -7.46 -10.98
CA GLU A 27 -36.76 -6.22 -11.24
C GLU A 27 -36.93 -5.24 -10.05
N SER A 28 -36.50 -5.65 -8.85
CA SER A 28 -36.54 -4.87 -7.61
C SER A 28 -35.23 -4.12 -7.27
N VAL A 29 -34.12 -4.35 -7.97
CA VAL A 29 -32.83 -3.70 -7.67
C VAL A 29 -32.20 -3.08 -8.92
N THR A 30 -32.41 -1.78 -9.13
CA THR A 30 -31.68 -1.01 -10.14
C THR A 30 -30.31 -0.60 -9.60
N GLY A 31 -29.29 -1.38 -9.91
CA GLY A 31 -27.89 -1.00 -9.65
C GLY A 31 -27.34 -0.09 -10.75
N LYS A 32 -26.82 1.09 -10.39
CA LYS A 32 -26.00 1.91 -11.31
C LYS A 32 -24.53 1.60 -11.07
N ILE A 33 -23.87 0.94 -12.03
CA ILE A 33 -22.42 0.78 -12.01
C ILE A 33 -21.82 2.12 -12.47
N ARG A 34 -21.13 2.82 -11.56
CA ARG A 34 -20.33 3.99 -11.91
C ARG A 34 -18.91 3.54 -12.21
N PHE A 35 -18.46 3.75 -13.44
CA PHE A 35 -17.06 3.63 -13.80
C PHE A 35 -16.37 4.93 -13.44
N TRP A 36 -15.41 4.85 -12.54
CA TRP A 36 -14.64 5.99 -12.08
C TRP A 36 -13.45 6.19 -13.00
N LYS A 37 -13.65 6.78 -14.19
CA LYS A 37 -12.55 7.07 -15.13
C LYS A 37 -11.58 8.11 -14.57
N ASP A 38 -12.10 9.02 -13.74
CA ASP A 38 -11.33 10.08 -13.07
C ASP A 38 -11.29 9.88 -11.55
N ALA A 39 -11.41 8.62 -11.08
CA ALA A 39 -11.29 8.36 -9.66
C ALA A 39 -9.94 8.89 -9.18
N PRO A 40 -9.92 9.69 -8.10
CA PRO A 40 -8.66 10.08 -7.52
C PRO A 40 -7.94 8.80 -7.10
N HIS A 41 -6.62 8.74 -7.35
CA HIS A 41 -5.78 7.58 -7.05
C HIS A 41 -5.53 7.44 -5.54
N ILE A 42 -6.62 7.51 -4.77
CA ILE A 42 -6.64 7.53 -3.32
C ILE A 42 -6.81 6.10 -2.81
N THR A 43 -6.15 5.79 -1.71
CA THR A 43 -6.26 4.51 -1.04
C THR A 43 -6.07 4.61 0.46
N LEU A 44 -6.49 3.56 1.16
CA LEU A 44 -6.16 3.35 2.55
C LEU A 44 -4.84 2.61 2.67
N TYR A 45 -4.00 3.15 3.53
CA TYR A 45 -2.84 2.46 4.04
C TYR A 45 -3.25 1.26 4.91
N ILE A 46 -2.29 0.45 5.32
CA ILE A 46 -2.52 -0.81 6.03
C ILE A 46 -3.05 -0.66 7.47
N ASP A 47 -3.03 0.55 8.03
CA ASP A 47 -3.63 0.85 9.34
C ASP A 47 -5.14 1.13 9.27
N ASP A 48 -5.70 1.15 8.06
CA ASP A 48 -7.10 1.49 7.73
C ASP A 48 -7.48 2.95 8.09
N TYR A 49 -6.50 3.79 8.45
CA TYR A 49 -6.71 5.17 8.90
C TYR A 49 -5.99 6.18 8.00
N THR A 50 -4.76 5.86 7.61
CA THR A 50 -3.91 6.75 6.84
C THR A 50 -4.35 6.71 5.39
N VAL A 51 -4.75 7.88 4.87
CA VAL A 51 -5.20 8.04 3.49
C VAL A 51 -4.02 8.49 2.65
N MET A 52 -3.79 7.80 1.55
CA MET A 52 -2.70 8.10 0.62
C MET A 52 -3.26 8.40 -0.76
N GLU A 53 -2.55 9.23 -1.51
CA GLU A 53 -2.80 9.47 -2.94
C GLU A 53 -1.58 9.06 -3.76
N GLU A 54 -1.81 8.42 -4.90
CA GLU A 54 -0.74 8.19 -5.87
C GLU A 54 -0.32 9.52 -6.50
N VAL A 55 0.98 9.77 -6.55
CA VAL A 55 1.56 10.98 -7.09
C VAL A 55 1.56 10.86 -8.61
N MET A 56 0.66 11.58 -9.28
CA MET A 56 0.58 11.57 -10.74
C MET A 56 1.57 12.56 -11.39
N ASP A 57 1.94 13.61 -10.67
CA ASP A 57 2.88 14.63 -11.08
C ASP A 57 3.88 14.90 -9.95
N LEU A 58 5.16 14.65 -10.22
CA LEU A 58 6.23 14.79 -9.23
C LEU A 58 6.42 16.23 -8.80
N THR A 59 6.09 17.21 -9.63
CA THR A 59 6.20 18.63 -9.28
C THR A 59 5.23 19.05 -8.16
N THR A 60 4.26 18.19 -7.84
CA THR A 60 3.37 18.37 -6.70
C THR A 60 4.02 17.98 -5.37
N LEU A 61 5.17 17.28 -5.40
CA LEU A 61 5.88 16.87 -4.19
C LEU A 61 6.62 18.04 -3.57
N ARG A 62 6.43 18.17 -2.26
CA ARG A 62 6.97 19.26 -1.46
C ARG A 62 7.80 18.70 -0.33
N ARG A 63 8.80 19.46 0.12
CA ARG A 63 9.61 19.08 1.28
C ARG A 63 8.73 18.84 2.50
N GLY A 64 9.08 17.85 3.31
CA GLY A 64 8.30 17.36 4.43
C GLY A 64 7.12 16.45 4.05
N ASP A 65 6.83 16.22 2.76
CA ASP A 65 5.84 15.21 2.37
C ASP A 65 6.30 13.82 2.84
N HIS A 66 5.40 13.08 3.50
CA HIS A 66 5.58 11.67 3.80
C HIS A 66 5.15 10.84 2.61
N CYS A 67 6.12 10.22 1.95
CA CYS A 67 5.93 9.38 0.77
C CYS A 67 6.19 7.89 1.06
N ILE A 68 5.54 7.06 0.25
CA ILE A 68 5.42 5.62 0.43
C ILE A 68 5.53 4.97 -0.94
N VAL A 69 6.35 3.94 -1.07
CA VAL A 69 6.50 3.14 -2.31
C VAL A 69 6.44 1.66 -1.98
N GLY A 70 6.14 0.81 -2.96
CA GLY A 70 6.23 -0.65 -2.78
C GLY A 70 7.62 -1.07 -2.31
N LEU A 71 7.71 -1.84 -1.23
CA LEU A 71 8.98 -2.34 -0.72
C LEU A 71 9.59 -3.32 -1.74
N ASN A 72 10.74 -2.95 -2.30
CA ASN A 72 11.45 -3.73 -3.29
C ASN A 72 12.82 -4.18 -2.74
N PRO A 73 12.96 -5.43 -2.26
CA PRO A 73 14.22 -5.93 -1.69
C PRO A 73 15.33 -6.11 -2.74
N VAL A 74 14.97 -6.14 -4.03
CA VAL A 74 15.90 -6.31 -5.16
C VAL A 74 16.03 -5.03 -5.99
N ARG A 75 15.69 -3.88 -5.40
CA ARG A 75 15.75 -2.56 -6.04
C ARG A 75 17.08 -2.32 -6.74
N LYS A 76 17.04 -1.74 -7.94
CA LYS A 76 18.20 -1.44 -8.80
C LYS A 76 18.97 -2.66 -9.34
N LEU A 77 18.51 -3.89 -9.10
CA LEU A 77 19.11 -5.06 -9.75
C LEU A 77 18.58 -5.24 -11.19
N CYS A 78 17.30 -4.92 -11.43
CA CYS A 78 16.66 -5.04 -12.75
C CYS A 78 15.46 -4.09 -12.86
N GLY A 79 15.45 -3.19 -13.85
CA GLY A 79 14.35 -2.24 -14.07
C GLY A 79 12.98 -2.92 -14.25
N CYS A 80 12.92 -4.08 -14.92
CA CYS A 80 11.67 -4.84 -15.05
C CYS A 80 11.14 -5.37 -13.72
N CYS A 81 12.02 -5.76 -12.79
CA CYS A 81 11.61 -6.18 -11.45
C CYS A 81 11.07 -4.98 -10.66
N ASP A 82 11.72 -3.83 -10.77
CA ASP A 82 11.31 -2.60 -10.10
C ASP A 82 9.94 -2.15 -10.60
N ALA A 83 9.75 -2.09 -11.93
CA ALA A 83 8.46 -1.79 -12.56
C ALA A 83 7.35 -2.78 -12.14
N LEU A 84 7.66 -4.08 -12.06
CA LEU A 84 6.70 -5.09 -11.61
C LEU A 84 6.32 -4.88 -10.14
N VAL A 85 7.28 -4.65 -9.25
CA VAL A 85 7.01 -4.44 -7.81
C VAL A 85 6.17 -3.18 -7.61
N PHE A 86 6.52 -2.07 -8.29
CA PHE A 86 5.71 -0.85 -8.22
C PHE A 86 4.31 -1.05 -8.80
N ARG A 87 4.16 -1.83 -9.88
CA ARG A 87 2.85 -2.23 -10.41
C ARG A 87 2.05 -3.09 -9.44
N LEU A 88 2.68 -4.01 -8.73
CA LEU A 88 1.99 -4.81 -7.72
C LEU A 88 1.59 -3.97 -6.51
N ALA A 89 2.41 -2.99 -6.12
CA ALA A 89 2.11 -2.06 -5.05
C ALA A 89 0.99 -1.07 -5.42
N SER A 90 0.98 -0.55 -6.65
CA SER A 90 -0.07 0.34 -7.16
C SER A 90 -1.42 -0.37 -7.28
N LEU A 91 -1.39 -1.65 -7.62
CA LEU A 91 -2.55 -2.54 -7.61
C LEU A 91 -2.89 -3.04 -6.20
N GLU A 92 -2.10 -2.64 -5.19
CA GLU A 92 -2.24 -2.99 -3.77
C GLU A 92 -2.24 -4.50 -3.51
N ILE A 93 -1.65 -5.26 -4.43
CA ILE A 93 -1.42 -6.70 -4.28
C ILE A 93 -0.29 -6.91 -3.27
N LEU A 94 0.77 -6.09 -3.36
CA LEU A 94 1.87 -6.07 -2.40
C LEU A 94 1.67 -4.90 -1.42
N ARG A 95 1.19 -5.20 -0.20
CA ARG A 95 1.00 -4.21 0.87
C ARG A 95 2.17 -4.19 1.86
N LEU A 96 3.39 -4.24 1.31
CA LEU A 96 4.61 -3.97 2.04
C LEU A 96 5.21 -2.74 1.40
N TYR A 97 5.49 -1.74 2.22
CA TYR A 97 5.85 -0.42 1.74
C TYR A 97 7.14 0.06 2.37
N HIS A 98 7.88 0.84 1.60
CA HIS A 98 9.04 1.57 2.04
C HIS A 98 8.68 3.05 2.17
N HIS A 99 9.12 3.68 3.26
CA HIS A 99 8.74 5.04 3.62
C HIS A 99 9.93 5.97 3.48
N PHE A 100 9.68 7.17 2.98
CA PHE A 100 10.66 8.24 2.93
C PHE A 100 9.99 9.59 3.13
N ILE A 101 10.79 10.57 3.55
CA ILE A 101 10.36 11.96 3.66
C ILE A 101 11.03 12.75 2.54
N MET A 102 10.25 13.59 1.85
CA MET A 102 10.79 14.54 0.88
C MET A 102 11.67 15.58 1.59
N PHE A 103 12.92 15.73 1.16
CA PHE A 103 13.84 16.69 1.74
C PHE A 103 13.82 18.02 0.97
N ASP A 104 13.67 17.96 -0.36
CA ASP A 104 13.53 19.13 -1.23
C ASP A 104 12.14 19.19 -1.86
N ASP A 105 11.72 20.40 -2.25
CA ASP A 105 10.59 20.57 -3.16
C ASP A 105 11.01 20.17 -4.59
N VAL A 106 10.11 19.55 -5.35
CA VAL A 106 10.34 19.29 -6.77
C VAL A 106 9.87 20.50 -7.58
N ALA A 107 10.81 21.29 -8.09
CA ALA A 107 10.50 22.50 -8.85
C ALA A 107 10.26 22.22 -10.34
N SER A 108 10.98 21.24 -10.91
CA SER A 108 10.86 20.85 -12.32
C SER A 108 11.29 19.41 -12.55
N ILE A 109 11.06 18.91 -13.76
CA ILE A 109 11.54 17.61 -14.23
C ILE A 109 12.44 17.88 -15.44
N SER A 110 13.66 17.35 -15.45
CA SER A 110 14.58 17.50 -16.56
C SER A 110 14.12 16.75 -17.82
N ASP A 111 14.75 17.02 -18.97
CA ASP A 111 14.47 16.28 -20.21
C ASP A 111 14.72 14.77 -20.07
N ASP A 112 15.65 14.37 -19.20
CA ASP A 112 15.96 12.96 -18.90
C ASP A 112 14.98 12.34 -17.88
N GLY A 113 14.02 13.11 -17.36
CA GLY A 113 13.04 12.65 -16.38
C GLY A 113 13.51 12.79 -14.92
N VAL A 114 14.61 13.50 -14.65
CA VAL A 114 15.15 13.67 -13.30
C VAL A 114 14.36 14.78 -12.58
N PRO A 115 13.81 14.55 -11.37
CA PRO A 115 13.17 15.59 -10.58
C PRO A 115 14.23 16.52 -10.03
N LEU A 116 14.10 17.82 -10.31
CA LEU A 116 15.05 18.85 -9.90
C LEU A 116 14.42 19.77 -8.86
N ASN A 117 15.23 20.21 -7.90
CA ASN A 117 14.87 21.25 -6.95
C ASN A 117 14.99 22.64 -7.62
N LYS A 118 14.68 23.70 -6.86
CA LYS A 118 14.72 25.09 -7.34
C LYS A 118 16.11 25.55 -7.82
N ASP A 119 17.16 24.90 -7.33
CA ASP A 119 18.56 25.21 -7.63
C ASP A 119 19.06 24.41 -8.86
N GLY A 120 18.21 23.57 -9.44
CA GLY A 120 18.52 22.73 -10.61
C GLY A 120 19.25 21.43 -10.26
N GLU A 121 19.37 21.10 -8.98
CA GLU A 121 19.98 19.85 -8.51
C GLU A 121 18.92 18.75 -8.34
N PRO A 122 19.29 17.45 -8.40
CA PRO A 122 18.33 16.37 -8.16
C PRO A 122 17.65 16.50 -6.79
N ALA A 123 16.31 16.46 -6.79
CA ALA A 123 15.52 16.54 -5.56
C ALA A 123 15.85 15.36 -4.63
N ARG A 124 16.03 15.66 -3.34
CA ARG A 124 16.48 14.69 -2.35
C ARG A 124 15.35 14.24 -1.43
N ILE A 125 15.54 13.05 -0.87
CA ILE A 125 14.69 12.40 0.12
C ILE A 125 15.55 11.90 1.28
N CYS A 126 14.94 11.62 2.43
CA CYS A 126 15.60 10.94 3.53
C CYS A 126 14.83 9.69 3.97
N GLU A 127 15.57 8.63 4.25
CA GLU A 127 15.03 7.31 4.56
C GLU A 127 16.05 6.40 5.24
N TYR A 128 15.55 5.37 5.92
CA TYR A 128 16.37 4.21 6.30
C TYR A 128 16.46 3.26 5.11
N SER A 129 17.59 3.23 4.42
CA SER A 129 17.75 2.29 3.31
C SER A 129 19.18 1.87 3.07
N ASN A 130 19.32 0.76 2.33
CA ASN A 130 20.57 0.35 1.75
C ASN A 130 20.27 -0.33 0.41
N THR A 131 21.14 -0.17 -0.58
CA THR A 131 21.02 -0.97 -1.81
C THR A 131 21.55 -2.37 -1.54
N PRO A 132 21.14 -3.42 -2.27
CA PRO A 132 21.71 -4.76 -2.09
C PRO A 132 23.24 -4.76 -2.20
N ILE A 133 23.80 -3.99 -3.14
CA ILE A 133 25.24 -3.82 -3.31
C ILE A 133 25.85 -3.06 -2.11
N GLY A 134 25.22 -1.96 -1.68
CA GLY A 134 25.67 -1.21 -0.50
C GLY A 134 25.61 -2.04 0.79
N ALA A 135 24.61 -2.90 0.94
CA ALA A 135 24.47 -3.83 2.06
C ALA A 135 25.59 -4.87 2.05
N LEU A 136 25.93 -5.44 0.89
CA LEU A 136 27.06 -6.36 0.75
C LEU A 136 28.39 -5.68 1.07
N GLN A 137 28.61 -4.46 0.56
CA GLN A 137 29.80 -3.66 0.86
C GLN A 137 29.91 -3.31 2.34
N LEU A 138 28.79 -2.92 2.96
CA LEU A 138 28.71 -2.63 4.39
C LEU A 138 29.01 -3.88 5.22
N ALA A 139 28.39 -5.02 4.88
CA ALA A 139 28.64 -6.30 5.53
C ALA A 139 30.10 -6.75 5.41
N ALA A 140 30.73 -6.56 4.24
CA ALA A 140 32.14 -6.84 4.04
C ALA A 140 33.05 -5.92 4.88
N ARG A 141 32.69 -4.63 5.00
CA ARG A 141 33.48 -3.63 5.73
C ARG A 141 33.39 -3.77 7.25
N VAL A 142 32.19 -3.96 7.79
CA VAL A 142 31.93 -3.94 9.25
C VAL A 142 31.79 -5.34 9.87
N GLY A 143 31.72 -6.38 9.03
CA GLY A 143 31.46 -7.75 9.42
C GLY A 143 29.97 -8.06 9.56
N PHE A 144 29.59 -9.31 9.26
CA PHE A 144 28.20 -9.76 9.20
C PHE A 144 27.41 -9.50 10.49
N ARG A 145 28.03 -9.74 11.67
CA ARG A 145 27.36 -9.51 12.97
C ARG A 145 27.01 -8.03 13.21
N ARG A 146 27.87 -7.10 12.80
CA ARG A 146 27.58 -5.66 12.94
C ARG A 146 26.56 -5.21 11.90
N PHE A 147 26.65 -5.72 10.67
CA PHE A 147 25.65 -5.46 9.63
C PHE A 147 24.24 -5.90 10.04
N LEU A 148 24.09 -7.06 10.68
CA LEU A 148 22.77 -7.51 11.18
C LEU A 148 22.16 -6.58 12.24
N ASN A 149 22.99 -5.81 12.96
CA ASN A 149 22.51 -4.86 13.97
C ASN A 149 22.14 -3.50 13.39
N ASP A 150 22.56 -3.21 12.15
CA ASP A 150 22.30 -1.93 11.48
C ASP A 150 22.43 -2.08 9.94
N PRO A 151 21.47 -2.76 9.29
CA PRO A 151 21.59 -3.09 7.88
C PRO A 151 21.32 -1.90 6.94
N ALA A 152 20.65 -0.86 7.44
CA ALA A 152 20.13 0.23 6.63
C ALA A 152 20.26 1.56 7.38
N PRO A 153 21.27 2.40 7.09
CA PRO A 153 21.38 3.69 7.75
C PRO A 153 20.30 4.68 7.32
N PHE A 154 19.92 5.60 8.22
CA PHE A 154 19.16 6.78 7.86
C PHE A 154 20.06 7.74 7.08
N GLN A 155 19.70 8.00 5.83
CA GLN A 155 20.55 8.78 4.93
C GLN A 155 19.73 9.55 3.92
N GLN A 156 20.39 10.52 3.29
CA GLN A 156 19.85 11.28 2.19
C GLN A 156 20.15 10.59 0.86
N LEU A 157 19.15 10.50 -0.02
CA LEU A 157 19.26 9.94 -1.36
C LEU A 157 18.53 10.83 -2.37
N THR A 158 18.71 10.56 -3.66
CA THR A 158 17.98 11.26 -4.72
C THR A 158 16.62 10.60 -4.96
N LEU A 159 15.57 11.38 -5.20
CA LEU A 159 14.23 10.86 -5.53
C LEU A 159 14.25 10.03 -6.83
N HIS A 160 15.12 10.39 -7.77
CA HIS A 160 15.31 9.69 -9.04
C HIS A 160 15.65 8.19 -8.85
N ASP A 161 16.18 7.79 -7.69
CA ASP A 161 16.44 6.38 -7.35
C ASP A 161 15.17 5.52 -7.20
N TYR A 162 14.00 6.15 -7.22
CA TYR A 162 12.68 5.53 -7.14
C TYR A 162 11.88 5.65 -8.45
N GLN A 163 12.54 6.05 -9.54
CA GLN A 163 11.88 6.29 -10.83
C GLN A 163 12.48 5.41 -11.93
N ASP A 164 11.61 4.98 -12.84
CA ASP A 164 11.99 4.38 -14.10
C ASP A 164 11.50 5.28 -15.23
N GLY A 165 12.36 6.18 -15.68
CA GLY A 165 12.04 7.21 -16.68
C GLY A 165 11.16 8.35 -16.13
N ARG A 166 10.22 8.84 -16.96
CA ARG A 166 9.44 10.06 -16.69
C ARG A 166 8.17 9.85 -15.83
N ALA A 167 7.83 8.61 -15.47
CA ALA A 167 6.58 8.30 -14.78
C ALA A 167 6.79 8.12 -13.27
N ALA A 168 5.99 8.82 -12.47
CA ALA A 168 5.96 8.77 -11.00
C ALA A 168 5.29 7.50 -10.43
N PHE A 169 5.31 6.41 -11.20
CA PHE A 169 4.41 5.30 -10.97
C PHE A 169 4.69 4.58 -9.64
N GLY A 170 3.67 4.38 -8.81
CA GLY A 170 3.79 3.65 -7.55
C GLY A 170 4.39 4.44 -6.38
N ILE A 171 4.56 5.76 -6.50
CA ILE A 171 4.81 6.67 -5.37
C ILE A 171 3.48 7.15 -4.83
N PHE A 172 3.27 6.94 -3.54
CA PHE A 172 2.12 7.43 -2.80
C PHE A 172 2.56 8.53 -1.84
N ARG A 173 1.75 9.56 -1.67
CA ARG A 173 1.90 10.59 -0.63
C ARG A 173 0.79 10.44 0.39
N VAL A 174 1.12 10.58 1.68
CA VAL A 174 0.11 10.66 2.73
C VAL A 174 -0.62 12.00 2.66
N ILE A 175 -1.95 11.97 2.60
CA ILE A 175 -2.78 13.19 2.48
C ILE A 175 -2.90 13.86 3.86
N GLN A 176 -2.26 15.01 4.01
CA GLN A 176 -2.18 15.74 5.29
C GLN A 176 -2.30 17.25 5.09
N ASP A 177 -2.94 17.90 6.06
CA ASP A 177 -3.03 19.37 6.13
C ASP A 177 -1.79 19.94 6.83
N ILE A 178 -0.66 19.98 6.12
CA ILE A 178 0.61 20.50 6.63
C ILE A 178 0.96 21.86 6.00
N ASN A 179 1.25 22.84 6.87
CA ASN A 179 1.70 24.16 6.45
C ASN A 179 3.24 24.24 6.29
N GLU A 180 3.72 25.35 5.74
CA GLU A 180 5.14 25.53 5.44
C GLU A 180 6.05 25.46 6.67
N ALA A 181 5.60 25.99 7.82
CA ALA A 181 6.36 25.93 9.07
C ALA A 181 6.44 24.49 9.62
N GLN A 182 5.40 23.69 9.43
CA GLN A 182 5.44 22.25 9.75
C GLN A 182 6.42 21.52 8.84
N ARG A 183 6.38 21.80 7.53
CA ARG A 183 7.31 21.21 6.54
C ARG A 183 8.77 21.49 6.89
N GLU A 184 9.09 22.72 7.25
CA GLU A 184 10.44 23.11 7.67
C GLU A 184 10.87 22.37 8.94
N ARG A 185 9.99 22.24 9.94
CA ARG A 185 10.27 21.43 11.14
C ARG A 185 10.53 19.97 10.82
N ILE A 186 9.73 19.36 9.95
CA ILE A 186 9.90 17.95 9.53
C ILE A 186 11.30 17.75 8.93
N VAL A 187 11.73 18.66 8.04
CA VAL A 187 13.05 18.60 7.40
C VAL A 187 14.17 18.77 8.42
N ASN A 188 14.04 19.72 9.35
CA ASN A 188 15.03 19.93 10.41
C ASN A 188 15.13 18.72 11.35
N GLU A 189 14.00 18.17 11.80
CA GLU A 189 13.96 16.96 12.64
C GLU A 189 14.54 15.74 11.88
N ALA A 190 14.32 15.64 10.56
CA ALA A 190 14.93 14.60 9.74
C ALA A 190 16.45 14.77 9.61
N GLN A 191 16.94 16.01 9.54
CA GLN A 191 18.37 16.30 9.54
C GLN A 191 19.02 15.92 10.88
N GLU A 192 18.36 16.27 12.00
CA GLU A 192 18.79 15.85 13.34
C GLU A 192 18.86 14.32 13.46
N LEU A 193 17.90 13.59 12.87
CA LEU A 193 17.90 12.12 12.88
C LEU A 193 19.06 11.51 12.06
N MET A 194 19.54 12.21 11.02
CA MET A 194 20.74 11.80 10.28
C MET A 194 22.02 12.01 11.10
N GLU A 195 22.06 13.06 11.94
CA GLU A 195 23.20 13.39 12.79
C GLU A 195 23.26 12.52 14.06
N ASP A 196 22.15 12.35 14.77
CA ASP A 196 22.00 11.48 15.95
C ASP A 196 21.55 10.07 15.55
N PHE A 197 22.43 9.40 14.80
CA PHE A 197 22.14 8.13 14.17
C PHE A 197 21.74 7.03 15.17
N LYS A 198 20.50 6.52 15.03
CA LYS A 198 20.03 5.33 15.75
C LYS A 198 20.12 4.10 14.84
N PRO A 199 20.69 2.98 15.33
CA PRO A 199 20.77 1.75 14.55
C PRO A 199 19.39 1.27 14.09
N TYR A 200 19.32 0.85 12.84
CA TYR A 200 18.08 0.31 12.26
C TYR A 200 17.63 -0.95 13.00
N ASP A 201 16.32 -1.01 13.26
CA ASP A 201 15.65 -2.20 13.77
C ASP A 201 14.34 -2.41 13.01
N ILE A 202 14.20 -3.58 12.39
CA ILE A 202 13.03 -3.88 11.54
C ILE A 202 11.69 -3.79 12.29
N PHE A 203 11.69 -4.00 13.60
CA PHE A 203 10.48 -4.02 14.44
C PHE A 203 10.23 -2.71 15.20
N PHE A 204 11.27 -1.98 15.54
CA PHE A 204 11.16 -0.82 16.44
C PHE A 204 11.73 0.49 15.89
N ARG A 205 12.58 0.44 14.87
CA ARG A 205 13.32 1.61 14.31
C ARG A 205 13.59 1.39 12.82
N ASN A 206 12.51 1.34 12.05
CA ASN A 206 12.57 1.18 10.60
C ASN A 206 12.17 2.50 9.89
N CYS A 207 12.13 2.49 8.56
CA CYS A 207 11.73 3.64 7.75
C CYS A 207 10.32 4.16 8.10
N GLU A 208 9.38 3.27 8.40
CA GLU A 208 8.01 3.64 8.78
C GLU A 208 7.98 4.37 10.13
N HIS A 209 8.71 3.87 11.14
CA HIS A 209 8.80 4.54 12.44
C HIS A 209 9.38 5.95 12.32
N ALA A 210 10.44 6.13 11.52
CA ALA A 210 11.00 7.46 11.28
C ALA A 210 9.98 8.38 10.60
N ALA A 211 9.35 7.90 9.52
CA ALA A 211 8.40 8.72 8.78
C ALA A 211 7.20 9.16 9.64
N PHE A 212 6.59 8.25 10.39
CA PHE A 212 5.48 8.61 11.31
C PHE A 212 5.95 9.37 12.57
N GLY A 213 7.20 9.18 13.00
CA GLY A 213 7.79 9.96 14.08
C GLY A 213 8.01 11.43 13.70
N LEU A 214 8.35 11.67 12.43
CA LEU A 214 8.53 12.99 11.84
C LEU A 214 7.21 13.63 11.42
N ASP A 215 6.18 12.83 11.14
CA ASP A 215 4.86 13.31 10.71
C ASP A 215 4.26 14.37 11.65
N ALA A 216 3.93 15.55 11.11
CA ALA A 216 3.39 16.66 11.90
C ALA A 216 2.00 16.40 12.47
N GLY A 217 1.20 15.50 11.87
CA GLY A 217 -0.17 15.23 12.31
C GLY A 217 -0.23 14.25 13.49
N THR A 218 0.50 13.15 13.39
CA THR A 218 0.44 12.06 14.36
C THR A 218 1.62 12.06 15.34
N LYS A 219 2.85 12.37 14.88
CA LYS A 219 4.11 12.19 15.62
C LYS A 219 4.20 10.85 16.35
N ARG A 220 3.63 9.79 15.76
CA ARG A 220 3.56 8.46 16.39
C ARG A 220 4.80 7.67 16.01
N TRP A 221 5.59 7.26 16.99
CA TRP A 221 6.67 6.29 16.75
C TRP A 221 6.10 4.86 16.67
N VAL A 222 5.34 4.58 15.61
CA VAL A 222 4.65 3.30 15.40
C VAL A 222 4.78 2.91 13.94
N SER A 223 5.00 1.62 13.69
CA SER A 223 4.95 1.01 12.37
C SER A 223 3.73 0.11 12.28
N PRO A 224 2.64 0.53 11.62
CA PRO A 224 1.53 -0.37 11.29
C PRO A 224 1.93 -1.63 10.53
N GLN A 225 3.04 -1.62 9.76
CA GLN A 225 3.47 -2.81 9.01
C GLN A 225 3.97 -3.92 9.91
N VAL A 226 4.57 -3.59 11.04
CA VAL A 226 5.08 -4.58 11.99
C VAL A 226 3.98 -5.48 12.58
N PRO A 227 2.93 -4.98 13.24
CA PRO A 227 1.84 -5.82 13.73
C PRO A 227 1.10 -6.50 12.57
N PHE A 228 0.95 -5.85 11.42
CA PHE A 228 0.38 -6.48 10.22
C PHE A 228 1.19 -7.69 9.76
N LEU A 229 2.52 -7.57 9.69
CA LEU A 229 3.43 -8.64 9.32
C LEU A 229 3.42 -9.77 10.36
N ILE A 230 3.56 -9.44 11.64
CA ILE A 230 3.54 -10.41 12.74
C ILE A 230 2.21 -11.19 12.74
N TYR A 231 1.09 -10.50 12.57
CA TYR A 231 -0.22 -11.12 12.50
C TYR A 231 -0.34 -12.08 11.31
N ASN A 232 0.10 -11.66 10.11
CA ASN A 232 0.07 -12.53 8.93
C ASN A 232 1.01 -13.73 9.06
N LEU A 233 2.18 -13.58 9.69
CA LEU A 233 3.07 -14.70 10.00
C LEU A 233 2.41 -15.67 10.98
N ALA A 234 1.84 -15.18 12.08
CA ALA A 234 1.10 -16.01 13.03
C ALA A 234 -0.04 -16.76 12.34
N ARG A 235 -0.82 -16.07 11.50
CA ARG A 235 -1.89 -16.67 10.70
C ARG A 235 -1.37 -17.75 9.77
N LEU A 236 -0.26 -17.53 9.08
CA LEU A 236 0.38 -18.53 8.22
C LEU A 236 0.73 -19.79 9.03
N PHE A 237 1.31 -19.66 10.22
CA PHE A 237 1.62 -20.81 11.07
C PHE A 237 0.37 -21.59 11.49
N VAL A 238 -0.72 -20.90 11.86
CA VAL A 238 -1.99 -21.56 12.21
C VAL A 238 -2.59 -22.28 10.98
N GLN A 239 -2.50 -21.68 9.79
CA GLN A 239 -2.95 -22.32 8.55
C GLN A 239 -2.11 -23.55 8.18
N LEU A 240 -0.79 -23.50 8.38
CA LEU A 240 0.09 -24.65 8.20
C LEU A 240 -0.29 -25.79 9.16
N LEU A 241 -0.63 -25.49 10.40
CA LEU A 241 -1.17 -26.48 11.34
C LEU A 241 -2.49 -27.08 10.84
N GLY A 242 -3.37 -26.25 10.29
CA GLY A 242 -4.59 -26.71 9.61
C GLY A 242 -4.29 -27.69 8.48
N CYS A 243 -3.31 -27.39 7.62
CA CYS A 243 -2.88 -28.31 6.56
C CYS A 243 -2.38 -29.65 7.11
N LEU A 244 -1.59 -29.64 8.20
CA LEU A 244 -1.12 -30.87 8.85
C LEU A 244 -2.28 -31.73 9.38
N LEU A 245 -3.34 -31.11 9.90
CA LEU A 245 -4.56 -31.83 10.32
C LEU A 245 -5.25 -32.52 9.14
N LEU A 246 -5.33 -31.88 7.97
CA LEU A 246 -5.85 -32.50 6.75
C LEU A 246 -4.99 -33.66 6.27
N PHE A 247 -3.66 -33.56 6.34
CA PHE A 247 -2.77 -34.67 6.02
C PHE A 247 -3.00 -35.87 6.95
N GLY A 248 -3.26 -35.63 8.24
CA GLY A 248 -3.62 -36.69 9.20
C GLY A 248 -4.91 -37.44 8.83
N ILE A 249 -5.92 -36.74 8.28
CA ILE A 249 -7.16 -37.36 7.81
C ILE A 249 -6.90 -38.37 6.70
N LYS A 250 -5.99 -38.06 5.77
CA LYS A 250 -5.65 -38.97 4.66
C LYS A 250 -5.16 -40.32 5.18
N GLY A 251 -4.29 -40.31 6.20
CA GLY A 251 -3.79 -41.54 6.83
C GLY A 251 -4.87 -42.33 7.58
N LEU A 252 -5.80 -41.64 8.26
CA LEU A 252 -6.90 -42.30 8.98
C LEU A 252 -7.86 -43.03 8.04
N LYS A 253 -8.12 -42.47 6.85
CA LYS A 253 -9.00 -43.07 5.84
C LYS A 253 -8.50 -44.45 5.35
N GLU A 254 -7.19 -44.68 5.37
CA GLU A 254 -6.58 -45.93 4.95
C GLU A 254 -6.70 -47.04 6.00
N THR A 255 -6.99 -46.71 7.27
CA THR A 255 -7.03 -47.68 8.38
C THR A 255 -8.39 -48.34 8.64
N GLY A 256 -9.47 -47.91 7.98
CA GLY A 256 -10.74 -48.65 7.89
C GLY A 256 -11.54 -48.91 9.19
N SER A 257 -11.18 -48.32 10.33
CA SER A 257 -11.87 -48.55 11.62
C SER A 257 -13.03 -47.58 11.86
N GLY A 258 -14.06 -48.01 12.61
CA GLY A 258 -15.20 -47.14 12.99
C GLY A 258 -14.81 -45.92 13.83
N GLU A 259 -13.71 -46.01 14.58
CA GLU A 259 -13.11 -44.88 15.32
C GLU A 259 -12.58 -43.77 14.39
N ALA A 260 -12.32 -44.09 13.12
CA ALA A 260 -11.87 -43.13 12.13
C ALA A 260 -12.92 -42.05 11.82
N SER A 261 -14.22 -42.33 12.02
CA SER A 261 -15.30 -41.37 11.72
C SER A 261 -15.32 -40.15 12.67
N LEU A 262 -15.18 -40.40 13.98
CA LEU A 262 -15.12 -39.33 14.98
C LEU A 262 -13.83 -38.53 14.85
N SER A 263 -12.70 -39.22 14.64
CA SER A 263 -11.41 -38.56 14.43
C SER A 263 -11.40 -37.70 13.17
N MET A 264 -12.00 -38.17 12.07
CA MET A 264 -12.10 -37.39 10.82
C MET A 264 -12.95 -36.14 11.01
N SER A 265 -14.10 -36.25 11.66
CA SER A 265 -14.99 -35.10 11.93
C SER A 265 -14.29 -34.05 12.79
N LEU A 266 -13.56 -34.48 13.82
CA LEU A 266 -12.77 -33.60 14.67
C LEU A 266 -11.65 -32.90 13.89
N SER A 267 -10.91 -33.62 13.06
CA SER A 267 -9.84 -33.02 12.24
C SER A 267 -10.37 -32.00 11.23
N ILE A 268 -11.53 -32.24 10.61
CA ILE A 268 -12.19 -31.27 9.71
C ILE A 268 -12.60 -30.02 10.49
N PHE A 269 -13.20 -30.18 11.66
CA PHE A 269 -13.58 -29.06 12.52
C PHE A 269 -12.36 -28.22 12.92
N LEU A 270 -11.29 -28.87 13.39
CA LEU A 270 -10.04 -28.20 13.77
C LEU A 270 -9.38 -27.52 12.57
N TYR A 271 -9.41 -28.12 11.37
CA TYR A 271 -8.95 -27.47 10.15
C TYR A 271 -9.69 -26.15 9.90
N HIS A 272 -11.01 -26.13 9.98
CA HIS A 272 -11.78 -24.91 9.77
C HIS A 272 -11.51 -23.85 10.85
N LEU A 273 -11.32 -24.27 12.10
CA LEU A 273 -10.96 -23.40 13.21
C LEU A 273 -9.57 -22.76 13.02
N CYS A 274 -8.62 -23.50 12.43
CA CYS A 274 -7.28 -23.00 12.15
C CYS A 274 -7.17 -22.20 10.84
N SER A 275 -7.95 -22.55 9.82
CA SER A 275 -7.76 -22.02 8.46
C SER A 275 -8.84 -21.03 8.05
N THR A 276 -10.11 -21.40 8.18
CA THR A 276 -11.24 -20.63 7.64
C THR A 276 -11.68 -19.52 8.58
N VAL A 277 -11.91 -19.85 9.86
CA VAL A 277 -12.44 -18.91 10.86
C VAL A 277 -11.53 -17.69 11.04
N PRO A 278 -10.19 -17.82 11.18
CA PRO A 278 -9.33 -16.65 11.36
C PRO A 278 -9.34 -15.70 10.16
N VAL A 279 -9.41 -16.24 8.94
CA VAL A 279 -9.48 -15.43 7.71
C VAL A 279 -10.82 -14.69 7.63
N ALA A 280 -11.94 -15.38 7.89
CA ALA A 280 -13.26 -14.75 7.86
C ALA A 280 -13.39 -13.64 8.91
N LEU A 281 -12.90 -13.89 10.13
CA LEU A 281 -12.88 -12.88 11.21
C LEU A 281 -11.97 -11.71 10.86
N GLN A 282 -10.79 -11.95 10.28
CA GLN A 282 -9.90 -10.87 9.84
C GLN A 282 -10.58 -9.97 8.81
N VAL A 283 -11.21 -10.56 7.79
CA VAL A 283 -11.92 -9.81 6.75
C VAL A 283 -13.04 -8.97 7.37
N LEU A 284 -13.84 -9.55 8.27
CA LEU A 284 -14.90 -8.84 8.96
C LEU A 284 -14.37 -7.68 9.80
N ILE A 285 -13.33 -7.91 10.61
CA ILE A 285 -12.73 -6.89 11.47
C ILE A 285 -12.15 -5.75 10.64
N SER A 286 -11.41 -6.05 9.57
CA SER A 286 -10.86 -5.03 8.67
C SER A 286 -11.96 -4.21 8.00
N LEU A 287 -13.04 -4.85 7.54
CA LEU A 287 -14.19 -4.13 6.96
C LEU A 287 -14.87 -3.21 7.96
N VAL A 288 -15.14 -3.69 9.17
CA VAL A 288 -15.76 -2.89 10.22
C VAL A 288 -14.86 -1.70 10.57
N ARG A 289 -13.55 -1.93 10.75
CA ARG A 289 -12.58 -0.87 11.04
C ARG A 289 -12.53 0.16 9.93
N ALA A 290 -12.32 -0.26 8.68
CA ALA A 290 -12.28 0.64 7.55
C ALA A 290 -13.59 1.45 7.41
N THR A 291 -14.74 0.82 7.63
CA THR A 291 -16.04 1.49 7.58
C THR A 291 -16.16 2.57 8.65
N VAL A 292 -15.83 2.24 9.91
CA VAL A 292 -15.88 3.20 11.02
C VAL A 292 -14.93 4.38 10.77
N LEU A 293 -13.68 4.09 10.42
CA LEU A 293 -12.65 5.13 10.24
C LEU A 293 -12.92 6.02 9.02
N LEU A 294 -13.36 5.44 7.90
CA LEU A 294 -13.78 6.23 6.74
C LEU A 294 -14.99 7.10 7.07
N THR A 295 -15.92 6.61 7.89
CA THR A 295 -17.11 7.37 8.31
C THR A 295 -16.70 8.58 9.14
N GLU A 296 -15.77 8.41 10.09
CA GLU A 296 -15.21 9.50 10.89
C GLU A 296 -14.50 10.56 10.01
N GLN A 297 -13.85 10.12 8.93
CA GLN A 297 -13.16 11.01 7.99
C GLN A 297 -14.03 11.56 6.85
N LYS A 298 -15.32 11.20 6.78
CA LYS A 298 -16.21 11.56 5.65
C LYS A 298 -16.24 13.07 5.39
N GLY A 299 -16.24 13.88 6.45
CA GLY A 299 -16.27 15.34 6.34
C GLY A 299 -15.01 15.91 5.66
N ARG A 300 -13.84 15.33 5.92
CA ARG A 300 -12.56 15.75 5.33
C ARG A 300 -12.39 15.25 3.91
N LEU A 301 -12.75 14.00 3.66
CA LEU A 301 -12.54 13.33 2.36
C LEU A 301 -13.55 13.76 1.29
N GLY A 302 -14.71 14.25 1.71
CA GLY A 302 -15.86 14.43 0.85
C GLY A 302 -16.59 13.11 0.59
N GLU A 303 -17.87 13.24 0.21
CA GLU A 303 -18.77 12.09 0.07
C GLU A 303 -18.34 11.12 -1.04
N LEU A 304 -17.84 11.68 -2.14
CA LEU A 304 -17.43 10.93 -3.31
C LEU A 304 -16.25 9.99 -2.99
N THR A 305 -15.17 10.55 -2.43
CA THR A 305 -13.96 9.80 -2.02
C THR A 305 -14.28 8.77 -0.94
N TYR A 306 -15.12 9.14 0.02
CA TYR A 306 -15.60 8.23 1.06
C TYR A 306 -16.25 6.96 0.48
N PHE A 307 -17.23 7.12 -0.42
CA PHE A 307 -17.91 5.96 -1.02
C PHE A 307 -17.00 5.16 -1.94
N PHE A 308 -16.09 5.83 -2.66
CA PHE A 308 -15.09 5.16 -3.47
C PHE A 308 -14.19 4.24 -2.62
N LEU A 309 -13.60 4.77 -1.54
CA LEU A 309 -12.74 4.00 -0.64
C LEU A 309 -13.51 2.87 0.04
N LEU A 310 -14.72 3.12 0.53
CA LEU A 310 -15.55 2.08 1.14
C LEU A 310 -15.85 0.94 0.16
N THR A 311 -16.22 1.28 -1.08
CA THR A 311 -16.47 0.29 -2.14
C THR A 311 -15.21 -0.50 -2.46
N LYS A 312 -14.05 0.18 -2.53
CA LYS A 312 -12.75 -0.44 -2.77
C LYS A 312 -12.38 -1.43 -1.66
N GLU A 313 -12.60 -1.08 -0.40
CA GLU A 313 -12.36 -1.97 0.74
C GLU A 313 -13.31 -3.19 0.76
N VAL A 314 -14.60 -2.99 0.45
CA VAL A 314 -15.55 -4.10 0.28
C VAL A 314 -15.12 -5.01 -0.86
N ALA A 315 -14.74 -4.46 -2.01
CA ALA A 315 -14.26 -5.25 -3.14
C ALA A 315 -12.96 -6.00 -2.79
N ARG A 316 -12.06 -5.39 -2.00
CA ARG A 316 -10.84 -6.04 -1.52
C ARG A 316 -11.17 -7.19 -0.58
N ALA A 317 -12.09 -6.99 0.36
CA ALA A 317 -12.57 -8.02 1.26
C ALA A 317 -13.28 -9.19 0.56
N VAL A 318 -13.87 -8.97 -0.62
CA VAL A 318 -14.49 -10.03 -1.44
C VAL A 318 -13.47 -10.74 -2.36
N LYS A 319 -12.42 -10.05 -2.81
CA LYS A 319 -11.33 -10.63 -3.64
C LYS A 319 -10.25 -11.33 -2.81
N SER A 320 -10.00 -10.86 -1.59
CA SER A 320 -9.02 -11.42 -0.66
C SER A 320 -9.30 -12.84 -0.13
N PRO A 321 -10.55 -13.34 0.02
CA PRO A 321 -10.81 -14.70 0.47
C PRO A 321 -10.54 -15.74 -0.63
N THR A 322 -10.56 -15.34 -1.90
CA THR A 322 -10.63 -16.27 -3.04
C THR A 322 -9.35 -16.41 -3.83
N ARG A 323 -8.38 -15.47 -3.75
CA ARG A 323 -7.06 -15.65 -4.41
C ARG A 323 -6.11 -16.61 -3.70
N HIS A 324 -6.45 -17.06 -2.49
CA HIS A 324 -5.76 -18.17 -1.82
C HIS A 324 -6.53 -19.49 -1.86
N HIS A 325 -7.66 -19.55 -2.58
CA HIS A 325 -8.10 -20.80 -3.19
C HIS A 325 -7.22 -21.14 -4.41
N CYS A 326 -5.89 -21.12 -4.24
CA CYS A 326 -5.07 -22.20 -4.78
C CYS A 326 -5.37 -23.44 -3.93
N VAL A 327 -6.61 -23.93 -4.06
CA VAL A 327 -6.85 -25.35 -4.16
C VAL A 327 -5.96 -25.79 -5.32
N PRO A 328 -4.97 -26.68 -5.14
CA PRO A 328 -4.43 -27.34 -6.31
C PRO A 328 -5.61 -27.97 -7.03
N LEU A 329 -5.76 -27.66 -8.31
CA LEU A 329 -6.54 -28.45 -9.26
C LEU A 329 -6.25 -29.94 -9.01
N VAL A 330 -7.06 -30.57 -8.17
CA VAL A 330 -7.21 -32.01 -8.06
C VAL A 330 -8.68 -32.27 -8.33
N TYR A 331 -9.05 -32.01 -9.58
CA TYR A 331 -10.24 -32.57 -10.20
C TYR A 331 -9.90 -32.82 -11.66
N THR A 332 -9.14 -33.89 -11.91
CA THR A 332 -9.40 -34.94 -12.91
C THR A 332 -8.14 -35.80 -13.11
N ALA A 333 -8.11 -36.96 -12.46
CA ALA A 333 -7.54 -38.20 -12.99
C ALA A 333 -7.71 -39.32 -11.94
N CYS A 334 -8.92 -39.87 -11.85
CA CYS A 334 -9.15 -41.27 -11.53
C CYS A 334 -10.43 -41.65 -12.28
N THR A 335 -10.26 -42.23 -13.47
CA THR A 335 -11.08 -43.35 -13.92
C THR A 335 -10.91 -44.52 -12.97
#